data_AF-A0A7S1BMB0-F1
#
_entry.id   AF-A0A7S1BMB0-F1
#
_cell.length_a   1.000
_cell.length_b   1.000
_cell.length_c   1.000
_cell.angle_alpha   90.00
_cell.angle_beta   90.00
_cell.angle_gamma   90.00
#
_symmetry.space_group_name_H-M   'P 1'
#
loop_
_entity.id
_entity.type
_entity.pdbx_description
1 polymer ?
#
loop_
_entity_poly.entity_id
_entity_poly.type
_entity_poly.pdbx_seq_one_letter_code
_entity_poly.pdbx_strand_id
1 'polypeptide(L)'
;GICAKFLMYPALINCTNINWFHSWPVEALHEVALKFLLEEKDMGTDDRHDLANVCATVHLSAVETSFKMQAKIKRYNYVTPTTYLDLVKGYLVLLGQKREEIGSQKEKLSNGLHK
;
A
#
# COMPACT_ATOMS: atom_id res chain seq x y z
N GLY A 1 -6.31 3.60 -29.82
CA GLY A 1 -4.95 4.14 -29.62
C GLY A 1 -3.89 3.06 -29.77
N ILE A 2 -3.73 2.20 -28.77
CA ILE A 2 -2.67 1.17 -28.73
C ILE A 2 -2.97 -0.03 -29.66
N CYS A 3 -4.21 -0.54 -29.70
CA CYS A 3 -4.57 -1.67 -30.58
C CYS A 3 -4.39 -1.34 -32.07
N ALA A 4 -4.65 -0.10 -32.49
CA ALA A 4 -4.44 0.32 -33.88
C ALA A 4 -2.96 0.31 -34.29
N LYS A 5 -2.04 0.61 -33.36
CA LYS A 5 -0.60 0.50 -33.59
C LYS A 5 -0.14 -0.96 -33.69
N PHE A 6 -0.67 -1.86 -32.86
CA PHE A 6 -0.34 -3.29 -32.95
C PHE A 6 -0.76 -3.91 -34.29
N LEU A 7 -1.91 -3.51 -34.83
CA LEU A 7 -2.36 -3.96 -36.15
C LEU A 7 -1.49 -3.48 -37.32
N MET A 8 -0.73 -2.39 -37.14
CA MET A 8 0.22 -1.89 -38.14
C MET A 8 1.57 -2.65 -38.12
N TYR A 9 1.86 -3.46 -37.10
CA TYR A 9 3.13 -4.18 -36.95
C TYR A 9 2.92 -5.65 -36.54
N PRO A 10 2.59 -6.53 -37.50
CA PRO A 10 2.23 -7.94 -37.23
C PRO A 10 3.32 -8.74 -36.51
N ALA A 11 4.59 -8.41 -36.74
CA ALA A 11 5.73 -9.05 -36.09
C ALA A 11 5.72 -8.85 -34.56
N LEU A 12 5.19 -7.73 -34.04
CA LEU A 12 5.06 -7.52 -32.60
C LEU A 12 4.01 -8.44 -31.98
N ILE A 13 2.96 -8.81 -32.70
CA ILE A 13 1.92 -9.73 -32.21
C ILE A 13 2.38 -11.19 -32.37
N ASN A 14 3.01 -11.52 -33.50
CA ASN A 14 3.35 -12.89 -33.86
C ASN A 14 4.65 -13.39 -33.21
N CYS A 15 5.58 -12.49 -32.87
CA CYS A 15 6.89 -12.85 -32.33
C CYS A 15 7.08 -12.44 -30.87
N THR A 16 6.04 -11.95 -30.18
CA THR A 16 6.12 -11.64 -28.74
C THR A 16 5.03 -12.37 -27.97
N ASN A 17 5.37 -12.83 -26.76
CA ASN A 17 4.40 -13.40 -25.84
C ASN A 17 3.81 -12.25 -25.00
N ILE A 18 2.49 -12.06 -25.11
CA ILE A 18 1.80 -11.01 -24.35
C ILE A 18 1.54 -11.53 -22.95
N ASN A 19 2.20 -10.91 -21.97
CA ASN A 19 1.95 -11.17 -20.56
C ASN A 19 0.98 -10.11 -19.99
N TRP A 20 -0.19 -10.56 -19.54
CA TRP A 20 -1.20 -9.69 -18.95
C TRP A 20 -0.96 -9.53 -17.45
N PHE A 21 -0.84 -8.27 -17.01
CA PHE A 21 -0.75 -7.95 -15.59
C PHE A 21 -2.12 -7.53 -15.06
N HIS A 22 -2.59 -8.23 -14.04
CA HIS A 22 -3.81 -7.91 -13.34
C HIS A 22 -3.51 -7.13 -12.06
N SER A 23 -4.53 -6.41 -11.56
CA SER A 23 -4.50 -5.86 -10.21
C SER A 23 -4.24 -6.97 -9.20
N TRP A 24 -3.53 -6.64 -8.12
CA TRP A 24 -3.22 -7.62 -7.10
C TRP A 24 -4.50 -8.07 -6.37
N PRO A 25 -4.68 -9.39 -6.17
CA PRO A 25 -5.77 -9.90 -5.35
C PRO A 25 -5.55 -9.54 -3.86
N VAL A 26 -6.59 -9.67 -3.05
CA VAL A 26 -6.57 -9.29 -1.63
C VAL A 26 -5.49 -10.06 -0.86
N GLU A 27 -5.35 -11.35 -1.18
CA GLU A 27 -4.37 -12.25 -0.60
C GLU A 27 -2.95 -11.77 -0.90
N ALA A 28 -2.69 -11.31 -2.13
CA ALA A 28 -1.39 -10.77 -2.50
C ALA A 28 -1.10 -9.45 -1.78
N LEU A 29 -2.11 -8.57 -1.62
CA LEU A 29 -1.97 -7.34 -0.86
C LEU A 29 -1.62 -7.64 0.60
N HIS A 30 -2.33 -8.60 1.21
CA HIS A 30 -2.08 -9.04 2.59
C HIS A 30 -0.66 -9.59 2.75
N GLU A 31 -0.24 -10.55 1.91
CA GLU A 31 1.10 -11.16 1.99
C GLU A 31 2.23 -10.14 1.80
N VAL A 32 2.05 -9.20 0.85
CA VAL A 32 3.03 -8.15 0.65
C VAL A 32 3.11 -7.24 1.89
N ALA A 33 1.97 -6.78 2.42
CA ALA A 33 1.99 -5.95 3.63
C ALA A 33 2.62 -6.69 4.82
N LEU A 34 2.23 -7.94 5.04
CA LEU A 34 2.78 -8.77 6.11
C LEU A 34 4.30 -8.87 6.00
N LYS A 35 4.84 -9.09 4.80
CA LYS A 35 6.29 -9.12 4.58
C LYS A 35 6.99 -7.83 5.00
N PHE A 36 6.42 -6.66 4.73
CA PHE A 36 6.97 -5.38 5.19
C PHE A 36 6.84 -5.22 6.71
N LEU A 37 5.70 -5.62 7.28
CA LEU A 37 5.46 -5.54 8.73
C LEU A 37 6.34 -6.51 9.54
N LEU A 38 6.86 -7.57 8.90
CA LEU A 38 7.79 -8.50 9.55
C LEU A 38 9.11 -7.85 9.96
N GLU A 39 9.51 -6.77 9.28
CA GLU A 39 10.74 -6.01 9.59
C GLU A 39 10.64 -5.28 10.94
N GLU A 40 9.41 -4.99 11.39
CA GLU A 40 9.13 -4.33 12.67
C GLU A 40 9.20 -5.33 13.83
N LYS A 41 10.20 -5.21 14.71
CA LYS A 41 10.44 -6.20 15.77
C LYS A 41 9.48 -6.07 16.96
N ASP A 42 8.95 -4.87 17.21
CA ASP A 42 8.16 -4.56 18.40
C ASP A 42 6.64 -4.77 18.19
N MET A 43 6.23 -5.48 17.13
CA MET A 43 4.82 -5.75 16.82
C MET A 43 4.48 -7.22 17.05
N GLY A 44 3.35 -7.52 17.70
CA GLY A 44 2.86 -8.89 17.88
C GLY A 44 2.50 -9.56 16.53
N THR A 45 2.48 -10.89 16.47
CA THR A 45 2.15 -11.61 15.23
C THR A 45 0.70 -11.37 14.80
N ASP A 46 -0.24 -11.36 15.76
CA ASP A 46 -1.67 -11.11 15.51
C ASP A 46 -1.90 -9.68 14.99
N ASP A 47 -1.31 -8.69 15.68
CA ASP A 47 -1.34 -7.28 15.27
C ASP A 47 -0.85 -7.06 13.83
N ARG A 48 0.18 -7.81 13.39
CA ARG A 48 0.71 -7.72 12.02
C ARG A 48 -0.30 -8.20 10.99
N HIS A 49 -1.01 -9.31 11.28
CA HIS A 49 -2.02 -9.85 10.39
C HIS A 49 -3.22 -8.90 10.28
N ASP A 50 -3.69 -8.39 11.41
CA ASP A 50 -4.79 -7.42 11.44
C ASP A 50 -4.42 -6.15 10.67
N LEU A 51 -3.21 -5.63 10.88
CA LEU A 51 -2.74 -4.46 10.16
C LEU A 51 -2.57 -4.72 8.66
N ALA A 52 -2.09 -5.89 8.25
CA ALA A 52 -2.00 -6.27 6.84
C ALA A 52 -3.39 -6.31 6.18
N ASN A 53 -4.40 -6.83 6.88
CA ASN A 53 -5.80 -6.82 6.44
C ASN A 53 -6.34 -5.38 6.30
N VAL A 54 -6.02 -4.51 7.26
CA VAL A 54 -6.39 -3.08 7.20
C VAL A 54 -5.74 -2.39 6.00
N CYS A 55 -4.44 -2.60 5.76
CA CYS A 55 -3.74 -2.03 4.61
C CYS A 55 -4.39 -2.47 3.28
N ALA A 56 -4.70 -3.76 3.14
CA ALA A 56 -5.38 -4.29 1.96
C ALA A 56 -6.77 -3.65 1.76
N THR A 57 -7.56 -3.55 2.84
CA THR A 57 -8.89 -2.94 2.82
C THR A 57 -8.85 -1.46 2.42
N VAL A 58 -7.91 -0.70 2.98
CA VAL A 58 -7.72 0.72 2.62
C VAL A 58 -7.35 0.87 1.15
N HIS A 59 -6.48 0.01 0.62
CA HIS A 59 -6.12 0.04 -0.79
C HIS A 59 -7.32 -0.21 -1.70
N LEU A 60 -8.13 -1.23 -1.41
CA LEU A 60 -9.34 -1.54 -2.19
C LEU A 60 -10.37 -0.42 -2.12
N SER A 61 -10.54 0.21 -0.94
CA SER A 61 -11.39 1.39 -0.76
C SER A 61 -10.91 2.58 -1.60
N ALA A 62 -9.59 2.79 -1.68
CA ALA A 62 -9.01 3.83 -2.53
C ALA A 62 -9.25 3.56 -4.02
N VAL A 63 -9.18 2.30 -4.46
CA VAL A 63 -9.54 1.88 -5.82
C VAL A 63 -11.00 2.19 -6.12
N GLU A 64 -11.92 1.77 -5.24
CA GLU A 64 -13.36 2.01 -5.41
C GLU A 64 -13.68 3.53 -5.45
N THR A 65 -13.06 4.29 -4.56
CA THR A 65 -13.21 5.75 -4.50
C THR A 65 -12.69 6.42 -5.76
N SER A 66 -11.60 5.92 -6.34
CA SER A 66 -11.05 6.44 -7.60
C SER A 66 -12.04 6.28 -8.76
N PHE A 67 -12.74 5.15 -8.84
CA PHE A 67 -13.83 4.96 -9.81
C PHE A 67 -15.01 5.92 -9.56
N LYS A 68 -15.41 6.12 -8.30
CA LYS A 68 -16.45 7.09 -7.93
C LYS A 68 -16.07 8.52 -8.32
N MET A 69 -14.80 8.90 -8.13
CA MET A 69 -14.29 10.22 -8.52
C MET A 69 -14.28 10.40 -10.04
N GLN A 70 -13.84 9.39 -10.80
CA GLN A 70 -13.90 9.43 -12.25
C GLN A 70 -15.35 9.62 -12.74
N ALA A 71 -16.31 8.90 -12.15
CA ALA A 71 -17.71 9.00 -12.53
C ALA A 71 -18.31 10.40 -12.24
N LYS A 72 -18.05 10.92 -11.04
CA LYS A 72 -18.67 12.17 -10.53
C LYS A 72 -18.01 13.44 -11.04
N ILE A 73 -16.68 13.52 -10.97
CA ILE A 73 -15.92 14.76 -11.21
C ILE A 73 -15.01 14.67 -12.45
N LYS A 74 -15.10 13.58 -13.22
CA LYS A 74 -14.32 13.33 -14.44
C LYS A 74 -12.80 13.38 -14.24
N ARG A 75 -12.32 13.15 -13.01
CA ARG A 75 -10.91 13.09 -12.67
C ARG A 75 -10.44 11.63 -12.56
N TYR A 76 -9.39 11.31 -13.28
CA TYR A 76 -8.72 10.01 -13.19
C TYR A 76 -7.71 10.02 -12.05
N ASN A 77 -7.88 9.07 -11.13
CA ASN A 77 -6.90 8.77 -10.09
C ASN A 77 -6.43 7.33 -10.30
N TYR A 78 -5.12 7.13 -10.45
CA TYR A 78 -4.53 5.83 -10.69
C TYR A 78 -3.99 5.26 -9.38
N VAL A 79 -4.61 4.19 -8.92
CA VAL A 79 -4.11 3.41 -7.79
C VAL A 79 -3.23 2.30 -8.37
N THR A 80 -1.94 2.30 -8.00
CA THR A 80 -0.94 1.38 -8.54
C THR A 80 -0.32 0.55 -7.41
N PRO A 81 0.30 -0.61 -7.72
CA PRO A 81 1.04 -1.38 -6.72
C PRO A 81 2.09 -0.54 -5.99
N THR A 82 2.74 0.40 -6.67
CA THR A 82 3.69 1.34 -6.04
C THR A 82 3.03 2.17 -4.94
N THR A 83 1.85 2.74 -5.21
CA THR A 83 1.11 3.50 -4.18
C THR A 83 0.71 2.66 -2.96
N TYR A 84 0.53 1.34 -3.14
CA TYR A 84 0.31 0.42 -2.03
C TYR A 84 1.57 0.22 -1.18
N LEU A 85 2.72 0.04 -1.83
CA LEU A 85 4.00 -0.09 -1.13
C LEU A 85 4.32 1.18 -0.34
N ASP A 86 4.03 2.34 -0.91
CA ASP A 86 4.20 3.63 -0.23
C ASP A 86 3.27 3.79 0.97
N LEU A 87 2.03 3.29 0.89
CA LEU A 87 1.10 3.25 2.02
C LEU A 87 1.67 2.45 3.19
N VAL A 88 2.14 1.22 2.93
CA VAL A 88 2.64 0.32 3.99
C VAL A 88 3.92 0.88 4.62
N LYS A 89 4.86 1.37 3.79
CA LYS A 89 6.09 2.00 4.28
C LYS A 89 5.83 3.28 5.05
N GLY A 90 4.92 4.13 4.53
CA GLY A 90 4.53 5.37 5.19
C GLY A 90 3.92 5.12 6.56
N TYR A 91 3.12 4.05 6.69
CA TYR A 91 2.60 3.64 7.99
C TYR A 91 3.71 3.29 8.99
N LEU A 92 4.72 2.51 8.60
CA LEU A 92 5.84 2.15 9.48
C LEU A 92 6.63 3.39 9.95
N VAL A 93 6.86 4.34 9.06
CA VAL A 93 7.51 5.62 9.41
C VAL A 93 6.68 6.38 10.45
N LEU A 94 5.36 6.50 10.23
CA LEU A 94 4.46 7.17 11.17
C LEU A 94 4.39 6.46 12.52
N LEU A 95 4.40 5.13 12.53
CA LEU A 95 4.41 4.33 13.75
C LEU A 95 5.66 4.60 14.58
N GLY A 96 6.83 4.61 13.94
CA GLY A 96 8.11 4.94 14.59
C GLY A 96 8.10 6.33 15.21
N GLN A 97 7.68 7.35 14.44
CA GLN A 97 7.55 8.72 14.93
C GLN A 97 6.62 8.82 16.14
N LYS A 98 5.48 8.12 16.10
CA LYS A 98 4.51 8.17 17.20
C LYS A 98 5.05 7.50 18.47
N ARG A 99 5.78 6.40 18.33
CA ARG A 99 6.44 5.72 19.46
C ARG A 99 7.51 6.60 20.10
N GLU A 100 8.32 7.29 19.30
CA GLU A 100 9.33 8.23 19.80
C GLU A 100 8.67 9.40 20.55
N GLU A 101 7.60 9.97 19.99
CA GLU A 101 6.85 11.06 20.63
C GLU A 101 6.32 10.65 22.00
N ILE A 102 5.65 9.49 22.09
CA ILE A 102 5.09 8.96 23.34
C ILE A 102 6.21 8.58 24.32
N GLY A 103 7.29 7.98 23.84
CA GLY A 103 8.47 7.64 24.64
C GLY A 103 9.10 8.86 25.29
N SER A 104 9.30 9.94 24.52
CA SER A 104 9.83 11.21 25.03
C SER A 104 8.91 11.84 26.06
N GLN A 105 7.58 11.79 25.86
CA GLN A 105 6.62 12.30 26.83
C GLN A 105 6.66 11.51 28.14
N LYS A 106 6.77 10.18 28.07
CA LYS A 106 6.91 9.31 29.23
C LYS A 106 8.19 9.60 30.02
N GLU A 107 9.32 9.78 29.34
CA GLU A 107 10.60 10.08 29.97
C GLU A 107 10.57 11.44 30.67
N LYS A 108 10.02 12.48 30.02
CA LYS A 108 9.83 13.81 30.63
C LYS A 108 9.00 13.74 31.90
N LEU A 109 7.91 12.99 31.89
CA LEU A 109 7.06 12.79 33.06
C LEU A 109 7.80 12.07 34.19
N SER A 110 8.52 10.99 33.87
CA SER A 110 9.32 10.24 34.84
C SER A 110 10.40 11.10 35.51
N ASN A 111 11.11 11.90 34.71
CA ASN A 111 12.14 12.81 35.21
C ASN A 111 11.55 13.94 36.06
N GLY A 112 10.34 14.39 35.76
CA GLY A 112 9.61 15.38 36.59
C GLY A 112 9.11 14.82 37.92
N LEU A 113 8.84 13.52 38.01
CA LEU A 113 8.42 12.83 39.24
C LEU A 113 9.59 12.46 40.16
N HIS A 114 10.78 12.26 39.60
CA HIS A 114 11.98 11.87 40.35
C HIS A 114 12.75 13.07 40.95
N LYS A 115 12.28 14.30 40.70
CA LYS A 115 12.87 15.55 41.18
C LYS A 115 12.00 16.16 42.28
#